data_AF-A0A845Y063-F1
#
_entry.id   AF-A0A845Y063-F1
#
_cell.length_a   1.000
_cell.length_b   1.000
_cell.length_c   1.000
_cell.angle_alpha   90.00
_cell.angle_beta   90.00
_cell.angle_gamma   90.00
#
_symmetry.space_group_name_H-M   'P 1'
#
loop_
_entity.id
_entity.type
_entity.pdbx_description
1 polymer ?
#
loop_
_entity_poly.entity_id
_entity_poly.type
_entity_poly.pdbx_seq_one_letter_code
_entity_poly.pdbx_strand_id
1 'polypeptide(L)' 'MKFRILGISVLLASLGLIAPINAEQREQYLQLLQTKECRSCDLVNSDLARADLREADLRYANL' A
#
# COMPACT_ATOMS: atom_id res chain seq x y z
N MET A 1 5.61 -22.33 36.30
CA MET A 1 4.63 -21.25 36.00
C MET A 1 5.28 -19.96 35.51
N LYS A 2 6.39 -19.48 36.12
CA LYS A 2 7.09 -18.21 35.78
C LYS A 2 7.66 -18.14 34.34
N PHE A 3 8.24 -19.24 33.83
CA PHE A 3 8.86 -19.30 32.49
C PHE A 3 7.86 -19.29 31.32
N ARG A 4 6.62 -19.73 31.55
CA ARG A 4 5.56 -19.72 30.52
C ARG A 4 5.13 -18.29 30.19
N ILE A 5 5.19 -17.39 31.18
CA ILE A 5 4.84 -15.98 31.05
C ILE A 5 5.94 -15.23 30.27
N LEU A 6 7.21 -15.61 30.47
CA LEU A 6 8.35 -15.05 29.75
C LEU A 6 8.31 -15.38 28.26
N GLY A 7 7.93 -16.62 27.90
CA GLY A 7 7.83 -17.05 26.50
C GLY A 7 6.75 -16.34 25.69
N ILE A 8 5.66 -15.93 26.35
CA ILE A 8 4.54 -15.20 25.70
C ILE A 8 4.92 -13.74 25.43
N SER A 9 5.72 -13.12 26.30
CA SER A 9 6.18 -11.74 26.14
C SER A 9 7.12 -11.56 24.94
N VAL A 10 7.91 -12.58 24.57
CA VAL A 10 8.81 -12.52 23.41
C VAL A 10 8.02 -12.62 22.09
N LEU A 11 6.93 -13.41 22.07
CA LEU A 11 6.08 -13.60 20.89
C LEU A 11 5.26 -12.35 20.50
N LEU A 12 4.87 -11.51 21.47
CA LEU A 12 4.15 -10.26 21.20
C LEU A 12 5.07 -9.15 20.64
N ALA A 13 6.37 -9.17 20.95
CA ALA A 13 7.30 -8.15 20.49
C ALA A 13 7.57 -8.24 18.97
N SER A 14 7.43 -9.43 18.37
CA SER A 14 7.61 -9.63 16.92
C SER A 14 6.47 -9.09 16.04
N LEU A 15 5.30 -8.75 16.60
CA LEU A 15 4.17 -8.22 15.81
C LEU A 15 4.25 -6.71 15.53
N GLY A 16 5.27 -6.01 16.04
CA GLY A 16 5.37 -4.55 15.96
C GLY A 16 5.93 -3.98 14.65
N LEU A 17 6.41 -4.81 13.72
CA LEU A 17 7.00 -4.38 12.43
C LEU A 17 6.05 -4.55 11.24
N ILE A 18 4.77 -4.22 11.43
CA ILE A 18 3.86 -4.11 10.29
C ILE A 18 4.14 -2.74 9.67
N ALA A 19 4.96 -2.72 8.62
CA ALA A 19 5.09 -1.53 7.77
C ALA A 19 3.67 -1.05 7.38
N PRO A 20 3.43 0.27 7.30
CA PRO A 20 2.13 0.76 6.86
C PRO A 20 1.86 0.15 5.48
N ILE A 21 0.84 -0.71 5.42
CA ILE A 21 0.24 -1.09 4.15
C ILE A 21 -0.34 0.20 3.59
N ASN A 22 0.23 0.68 2.47
CA ASN A 22 -0.13 1.94 1.82
C ASN A 22 -1.58 1.88 1.34
N ALA A 23 -2.53 2.11 2.25
CA ALA A 23 -3.96 2.10 1.95
C ALA A 23 -4.29 3.20 0.93
N GLU A 24 -3.65 4.35 1.04
CA GLU A 24 -3.78 5.47 0.10
C GLU A 24 -3.38 5.07 -1.32
N GLN A 25 -2.24 4.39 -1.49
CA GLN A 25 -1.76 3.91 -2.79
C GLN A 25 -2.73 2.89 -3.41
N ARG A 26 -3.36 2.05 -2.58
CA ARG A 26 -4.38 1.09 -3.04
C ARG A 26 -5.65 1.79 -3.49
N GLU A 27 -6.09 2.82 -2.77
CA GLU A 27 -7.26 3.61 -3.14
C GLU A 27 -7.01 4.43 -4.42
N GLN A 28 -5.85 5.08 -4.54
CA GLN A 28 -5.44 5.80 -5.76
C GLN A 28 -5.35 4.87 -6.97
N TYR A 29 -4.81 3.67 -6.80
CA TYR A 29 -4.77 2.66 -7.86
C TYR A 29 -6.18 2.25 -8.30
N LEU A 30 -7.10 2.01 -7.35
CA LEU A 30 -8.49 1.68 -7.68
C LEU A 30 -9.21 2.84 -8.37
N GLN A 31 -8.99 4.06 -7.91
CA GLN A 31 -9.53 5.26 -8.52
C GLN A 31 -9.04 5.41 -9.96
N LEU A 32 -7.72 5.27 -10.20
CA LEU A 32 -7.15 5.29 -11.54
C LEU A 32 -7.81 4.26 -12.48
N LEU A 33 -8.04 3.04 -11.99
CA LEU A 33 -8.69 2.00 -12.78
C LEU A 33 -10.18 2.26 -13.05
N GLN A 34 -10.89 2.88 -12.11
CA GLN A 34 -12.34 3.12 -12.22
C GLN A 34 -12.65 4.40 -13.02
N THR A 35 -11.96 5.48 -12.71
CA THR A 35 -12.28 6.82 -13.23
C THR A 35 -11.33 7.27 -14.32
N LYS A 36 -10.22 6.55 -14.56
CA LYS A 36 -9.15 6.98 -15.46
C LYS A 36 -8.58 8.35 -15.05
N GLU A 37 -8.59 8.68 -13.76
CA GLU A 37 -8.16 9.98 -13.26
C GLU A 37 -7.33 9.78 -12.00
N CYS A 38 -6.09 10.26 -12.02
CA CYS A 38 -5.19 10.25 -10.85
C CYS A 38 -4.17 11.40 -10.96
N ARG A 39 -4.64 12.62 -10.69
CA ARG A 39 -3.77 13.81 -10.69
C ARG A 39 -2.98 13.89 -9.38
N SER A 40 -1.67 14.12 -9.50
CA SER A 40 -0.75 14.21 -8.36
C SER A 40 -0.66 12.95 -7.47
N CYS A 41 -1.06 11.79 -7.97
CA CYS A 41 -0.99 10.54 -7.22
C CYS A 41 0.45 10.05 -7.06
N ASP A 42 0.75 9.38 -5.94
CA ASP A 42 2.01 8.69 -5.76
C ASP A 42 1.83 7.20 -6.03
N LEU A 43 2.17 6.80 -7.25
CA LEU A 43 2.07 5.43 -7.73
C LEU A 43 3.42 4.73 -7.71
N VAL A 44 4.43 5.28 -7.02
CA VAL A 44 5.75 4.67 -6.90
C VAL A 44 5.65 3.24 -6.37
N ASN A 45 6.31 2.32 -7.07
CA ASN A 45 6.27 0.87 -6.84
C ASN A 45 4.91 0.19 -7.17
N SER A 46 3.97 0.87 -7.82
CA SER A 46 2.71 0.25 -8.26
C SER A 46 2.92 -0.58 -9.52
N ASP A 47 2.40 -1.81 -9.55
CA ASP A 47 2.42 -2.63 -10.76
C ASP A 47 1.36 -2.14 -11.75
N LEU A 48 1.81 -1.30 -12.68
CA LEU A 48 1.02 -0.75 -13.78
C LEU A 48 1.29 -1.47 -15.11
N ALA A 49 2.13 -2.52 -15.13
CA ALA A 49 2.61 -3.14 -16.38
C ALA A 49 1.50 -3.73 -17.24
N ARG A 50 0.35 -4.06 -16.63
CA ARG A 50 -0.85 -4.58 -17.30
C ARG A 50 -2.07 -3.66 -17.17
N ALA A 51 -1.90 -2.48 -16.59
CA ALA A 51 -3.00 -1.54 -16.43
C ALA A 51 -3.33 -0.89 -17.79
N ASP A 52 -4.60 -0.89 -18.17
CA ASP A 52 -5.05 -0.07 -19.30
C ASP A 52 -5.12 1.38 -18.84
N LEU A 53 -4.11 2.17 -19.20
CA LEU A 53 -4.00 3.59 -18.87
C LEU A 53 -4.39 4.50 -20.04
N ARG A 54 -5.02 3.96 -21.09
CA ARG A 54 -5.52 4.79 -22.20
C ARG A 54 -6.55 5.77 -21.65
N GLU A 55 -6.41 7.02 -22.10
CA GLU A 55 -7.23 8.17 -21.70
C GLU A 55 -7.09 8.58 -20.22
N ALA A 56 -6.15 8.00 -19.48
CA ALA A 56 -6.00 8.34 -18.07
C ALA A 56 -5.34 9.71 -17.84
N ASP A 57 -5.92 10.55 -16.99
CA ASP A 57 -5.30 11.79 -16.53
C ASP A 57 -4.35 11.51 -15.36
N LEU A 58 -3.06 11.44 -15.69
CA LEU A 58 -1.94 11.24 -14.75
C LEU A 58 -1.11 12.51 -14.55
N ARG A 59 -1.67 13.70 -14.82
CA ARG A 59 -0.92 14.96 -14.68
C ARG A 59 -0.38 15.09 -13.25
N TYR A 60 0.91 15.39 -13.14
CA TYR A 60 1.65 15.52 -11.88
C TYR A 60 1.79 14.24 -11.05
N ALA A 61 1.37 13.07 -11.55
CA ALA A 61 1.55 11.81 -10.85
C ALA A 61 3.04 11.42 -10.78
N ASN A 62 3.41 10.78 -9.68
CA ASN A 62 4.70 10.14 -9.45
C ASN A 62 4.56 8.64 -9.76
N LEU A 63 5.42 8.08 -10.61
CA LEU A 63 5.32 6.73 -11.16
C LEU A 63 6.56 5.89 -10.82
#